data_AF-A0A7H4YR46-F1
#
_entry.id   AF-A0A7H4YR46-F1
#
_cell.length_a   1.000
_cell.length_b   1.000
_cell.length_c   1.000
_cell.angle_alpha   90.00
_cell.angle_beta   90.00
_cell.angle_gamma   90.00
#
_symmetry.space_group_name_H-M   'P 1'
#
loop_
_entity.id
_entity.type
_entity.pdbx_description
1 polymer ?
#
loop_
_entity_poly.entity_id
_entity_poly.type
_entity_poly.pdbx_seq_one_letter_code
_entity_poly.pdbx_strand_id
1 'polypeptide(L)'
;ADNPLTPAGLLAPTYRNQLAFIDIFFRGMNNTNYNMAVCGTSGAGKTGLIQPLIRSVLDSGGFAVVFDMGDGYKSLCENMGGVYLDGETLRFNPFANITDIDQSAERVRDQLSVMASPNGNLDEVHEGLLLQAVRASWLAKKNRARIDDVVDFLKNARDNDQYVESPTIR
;
A
#
# COMPACT_ATOMS: atom_id res chain seq x y z
N ALA A 1 5.58 -3.26 -43.32
CA ALA A 1 4.19 -3.14 -42.86
C ALA A 1 4.18 -2.06 -41.80
N ASP A 2 3.28 -1.09 -41.92
CA ASP A 2 3.15 -0.02 -40.93
C ASP A 2 3.03 -0.60 -39.52
N ASN A 3 3.70 0.05 -38.57
CA ASN A 3 3.80 -0.38 -37.18
C ASN A 3 2.39 -0.65 -36.62
N PRO A 4 2.10 -1.81 -36.00
CA PRO A 4 0.77 -2.08 -35.46
C PRO A 4 0.53 -1.15 -34.27
N LEU A 5 -0.03 0.03 -34.57
CA LEU A 5 -0.60 0.89 -33.54
C LEU A 5 -1.72 0.10 -32.87
N THR A 6 -1.86 0.30 -31.56
CA THR A 6 -2.94 -0.35 -30.82
C THR A 6 -4.29 0.11 -31.40
N PRO A 7 -5.29 -0.78 -31.51
CA PRO A 7 -6.58 -0.44 -32.11
C PRO A 7 -7.49 0.38 -31.18
N ALA A 8 -7.15 0.48 -29.89
CA ALA A 8 -7.91 1.14 -28.85
C ALA A 8 -6.95 1.60 -27.73
N GLY A 9 -7.45 2.42 -26.79
CA GLY A 9 -6.70 2.93 -25.66
C GLY A 9 -6.71 4.45 -25.59
N LEU A 10 -5.70 5.04 -24.96
CA LEU A 10 -5.56 6.49 -24.88
C LEU A 10 -5.18 7.07 -26.24
N LEU A 11 -6.01 7.96 -26.78
CA LEU A 11 -5.73 8.68 -28.02
C LEU A 11 -4.52 9.63 -27.84
N ALA A 12 -3.54 9.52 -28.74
CA ALA A 12 -2.34 10.35 -28.77
C ALA A 12 -2.00 10.77 -30.21
N PRO A 13 -1.57 12.02 -30.43
CA PRO A 13 -1.08 12.46 -31.73
C PRO A 13 0.33 11.96 -32.00
N THR A 14 0.63 11.64 -33.26
CA THR A 14 2.00 11.38 -33.73
C THR A 14 2.64 12.66 -34.30
N TYR A 15 3.96 12.68 -34.46
CA TYR A 15 4.69 13.76 -35.15
C TYR A 15 4.27 13.98 -36.62
N ARG A 16 3.51 13.04 -37.20
CA ARG A 16 2.97 13.15 -38.57
C ARG A 16 1.51 13.59 -38.59
N ASN A 17 0.98 14.11 -37.47
CA ASN A 17 -0.43 14.46 -37.29
C ASN A 17 -1.39 13.30 -37.56
N GLN A 18 -0.95 12.07 -37.29
CA GLN A 18 -1.80 10.88 -37.33
C GLN A 18 -2.29 10.56 -35.92
N LEU A 19 -3.46 9.93 -35.84
CA LEU A 19 -3.97 9.40 -34.58
C LEU A 19 -3.29 8.06 -34.27
N ALA A 20 -2.89 7.90 -33.01
CA ALA A 20 -2.40 6.65 -32.45
C ALA A 20 -3.11 6.39 -31.12
N PHE A 21 -3.18 5.13 -30.73
CA PHE A 21 -3.66 4.77 -29.40
C PHE A 21 -2.53 4.17 -28.56
N ILE A 22 -2.56 4.45 -27.27
CA ILE A 22 -1.68 3.88 -26.26
C ILE A 22 -2.52 2.94 -25.39
N ASP A 23 -2.29 1.64 -25.55
CA ASP A 23 -2.83 0.59 -24.69
C ASP A 23 -1.70 -0.33 -24.23
N ILE A 24 -1.39 -0.26 -22.94
CA ILE A 24 -0.33 -1.05 -22.32
C ILE A 24 -0.69 -2.52 -22.19
N PHE A 25 -1.97 -2.90 -22.34
CA PHE A 25 -2.48 -4.26 -22.21
C PHE A 25 -2.71 -4.96 -23.56
N PHE A 26 -2.49 -4.25 -24.68
CA PHE A 26 -2.73 -4.81 -26.01
C PHE A 26 -1.76 -5.95 -26.34
N ARG A 27 -2.31 -7.16 -26.50
CA ARG A 27 -1.54 -8.39 -26.75
C ARG A 27 -0.87 -8.45 -28.12
N GLY A 28 -1.33 -7.67 -29.10
CA GLY A 28 -0.78 -7.67 -30.45
C GLY A 28 0.60 -7.03 -30.58
N MET A 29 1.12 -6.37 -29.52
CA MET A 29 2.46 -5.78 -29.50
C MET A 29 3.58 -6.75 -29.10
N ASN A 30 3.26 -8.02 -28.81
CA ASN A 30 4.25 -9.04 -28.37
C ASN A 30 5.07 -8.62 -27.14
N ASN A 31 4.46 -7.87 -26.22
CA ASN A 31 5.08 -7.44 -24.97
C ASN A 31 5.22 -8.62 -23.98
N THR A 32 6.34 -8.66 -23.25
CA THR A 32 6.57 -9.67 -22.19
C THR A 32 5.89 -9.33 -20.86
N ASN A 33 5.56 -8.05 -20.65
CA ASN A 33 4.80 -7.54 -19.51
C ASN A 33 4.06 -6.25 -19.90
N TYR A 34 3.26 -5.71 -18.98
CA TYR A 34 2.40 -4.53 -19.19
C TYR A 34 2.85 -3.31 -18.38
N ASN A 35 4.12 -3.26 -18.00
CA ASN A 35 4.64 -2.18 -17.17
C ASN A 35 4.97 -0.94 -18.03
N MET A 36 4.74 0.25 -17.48
CA MET A 36 5.07 1.53 -18.10
C MET A 36 5.85 2.40 -17.11
N ALA A 37 6.93 3.03 -17.58
CA ALA A 37 7.66 4.04 -16.83
C ALA A 37 7.46 5.42 -17.48
N VAL A 38 7.08 6.42 -16.68
CA VAL A 38 6.91 7.80 -17.12
C VAL A 38 7.85 8.71 -16.34
N CYS A 39 8.73 9.39 -17.04
CA CYS A 39 9.76 10.26 -16.46
C CYS A 39 9.60 11.70 -16.96
N GLY A 40 9.88 12.67 -16.09
CA GLY A 40 9.80 14.10 -16.41
C GLY A 40 9.95 14.97 -15.17
N THR A 41 10.33 16.23 -15.35
CA THR A 41 10.43 17.21 -14.26
C THR A 41 9.06 17.52 -13.66
N SER A 42 9.03 18.23 -12.52
CA SER A 42 7.78 18.76 -11.99
C SER A 42 7.13 19.68 -13.03
N GLY A 43 5.81 19.57 -13.23
CA GLY A 43 5.08 20.32 -14.26
C GLY A 43 5.20 19.78 -15.70
N ALA A 44 6.01 18.75 -15.96
CA ALA A 44 6.19 18.20 -17.33
C ALA A 44 4.97 17.44 -17.90
N GLY A 45 3.83 17.44 -17.20
CA GLY A 45 2.61 16.77 -17.65
C GLY A 45 2.50 15.28 -17.34
N LYS A 46 3.35 14.71 -16.46
CA LYS A 46 3.28 13.30 -16.05
C LYS A 46 1.87 12.90 -15.59
N THR A 47 1.30 13.64 -14.65
CA THR A 47 -0.06 13.42 -14.14
C THR A 47 -1.10 13.58 -15.25
N GLY A 48 -0.92 14.54 -16.15
CA GLY A 48 -1.80 14.75 -17.31
C GLY A 48 -1.79 13.60 -18.32
N LEU A 49 -0.71 12.82 -18.39
CA LEU A 49 -0.63 11.60 -19.20
C LEU A 49 -1.24 10.39 -18.48
N ILE A 50 -0.95 10.23 -17.18
CA ILE A 50 -1.36 9.05 -16.42
C ILE A 50 -2.86 9.05 -16.09
N GLN A 51 -3.46 10.20 -15.76
CA GLN A 51 -4.90 10.25 -15.44
C GLN A 51 -5.79 9.74 -16.59
N PRO A 52 -5.61 10.14 -17.86
CA PRO A 52 -6.35 9.57 -18.98
C PRO A 52 -6.10 8.08 -19.21
N LEU A 53 -4.89 7.58 -18.94
CA LEU A 53 -4.61 6.13 -18.99
C LEU A 53 -5.42 5.38 -17.92
N ILE A 54 -5.41 5.87 -16.68
CA ILE A 54 -6.24 5.30 -15.60
C ILE A 54 -7.71 5.32 -15.98
N ARG A 55 -8.21 6.45 -16.52
CA ARG A 55 -9.58 6.58 -17.01
C ARG A 55 -9.91 5.50 -18.05
N SER A 56 -9.03 5.31 -19.05
CA SER A 56 -9.21 4.28 -20.08
C SER A 56 -9.28 2.86 -19.49
N VAL A 57 -8.50 2.57 -18.45
CA VAL A 57 -8.54 1.27 -17.75
C VAL A 57 -9.87 1.09 -17.03
N LEU A 58 -10.32 2.09 -16.28
CA LEU A 58 -11.58 2.05 -15.54
C LEU A 58 -12.79 1.94 -16.48
N ASP A 59 -12.82 2.74 -17.55
CA ASP A 59 -13.91 2.72 -18.55
C ASP A 59 -13.97 1.36 -19.31
N SER A 60 -12.86 0.62 -19.34
CA SER A 60 -12.80 -0.75 -19.89
C SER A 60 -13.21 -1.84 -18.89
N GLY A 61 -13.67 -1.46 -17.70
CA GLY A 61 -14.05 -2.39 -16.62
C GLY A 61 -12.88 -2.89 -15.76
N GLY A 62 -11.70 -2.26 -15.88
CA GLY A 62 -10.54 -2.55 -15.05
C GLY A 62 -10.58 -1.89 -13.67
N PHE A 63 -9.50 -2.06 -12.92
CA PHE A 63 -9.32 -1.47 -11.60
C PHE A 63 -7.98 -0.73 -11.52
N ALA A 64 -7.93 0.36 -10.77
CA ALA A 64 -6.73 1.17 -10.59
C ALA A 64 -6.48 1.49 -9.11
N VAL A 65 -5.23 1.33 -8.68
CA VAL A 65 -4.73 1.80 -7.37
C VAL A 65 -3.64 2.81 -7.64
N VAL A 66 -3.70 3.95 -6.96
CA VAL A 66 -2.73 5.04 -7.11
C VAL A 66 -2.16 5.38 -5.74
N PHE A 67 -0.83 5.41 -5.65
CA PHE A 67 -0.13 6.02 -4.52
C PHE A 67 0.11 7.49 -4.87
N ASP A 68 -0.68 8.38 -4.26
CA ASP A 68 -0.69 9.80 -4.56
C ASP A 68 0.00 10.61 -3.46
N MET A 69 1.22 11.08 -3.72
CA MET A 69 1.99 11.88 -2.77
C MET A 69 1.65 13.37 -2.80
N GLY A 70 0.90 13.84 -3.80
CA GLY A 70 0.68 15.27 -4.05
C GLY A 70 -0.77 15.64 -4.34
N ASP A 71 -1.71 14.78 -3.94
CA ASP A 71 -3.16 14.92 -4.17
C ASP A 71 -3.58 15.14 -5.63
N GLY A 72 -2.69 14.85 -6.59
CA GLY A 72 -2.90 15.11 -8.00
C GLY A 72 -3.95 14.19 -8.65
N TYR A 73 -4.35 13.13 -7.97
CA TYR A 73 -5.33 12.14 -8.42
C TYR A 73 -6.61 12.15 -7.57
N LYS A 74 -6.68 12.97 -6.51
CA LYS A 74 -7.85 13.05 -5.62
C LYS A 74 -9.15 13.32 -6.38
N SER A 75 -9.16 14.37 -7.21
CA SER A 75 -10.33 14.72 -8.01
C SER A 75 -10.68 13.66 -9.05
N LEU A 76 -9.70 12.96 -9.63
CA LEU A 76 -9.97 11.83 -10.52
C LEU A 76 -10.67 10.69 -9.75
N CYS A 77 -10.14 10.35 -8.58
CA CYS A 77 -10.71 9.31 -7.72
C CYS A 77 -12.17 9.59 -7.37
N GLU A 78 -12.46 10.81 -6.89
CA GLU A 78 -13.81 11.26 -6.55
C GLU A 78 -14.76 11.23 -7.76
N ASN A 79 -14.31 11.75 -8.91
CA ASN A 79 -15.11 11.78 -10.15
C ASN A 79 -15.41 10.39 -10.73
N MET A 80 -14.56 9.39 -10.42
CA MET A 80 -14.75 8.01 -10.84
C MET A 80 -15.55 7.18 -9.81
N GLY A 81 -16.03 7.80 -8.73
CA GLY A 81 -16.71 7.08 -7.65
C GLY A 81 -15.78 6.17 -6.84
N GLY A 82 -14.47 6.44 -6.88
CA GLY A 82 -13.46 5.72 -6.13
C GLY A 82 -13.42 6.11 -4.65
N VAL A 83 -12.56 5.41 -3.90
CA VAL A 83 -12.30 5.69 -2.47
C VAL A 83 -10.92 6.31 -2.34
N TYR A 84 -10.87 7.57 -1.92
CA TYR A 84 -9.61 8.24 -1.57
C TYR A 84 -9.28 7.94 -0.11
N LEU A 85 -8.18 7.23 0.13
CA LEU A 85 -7.71 6.89 1.47
C LEU A 85 -6.63 7.87 1.90
N ASP A 86 -6.95 8.71 2.87
CA ASP A 86 -6.04 9.67 3.48
C ASP A 86 -5.57 9.15 4.85
N GLY A 87 -4.27 9.19 5.11
CA GLY A 87 -3.64 8.74 6.36
C GLY A 87 -4.23 9.38 7.61
N GLU A 88 -4.80 10.58 7.52
CA GLU A 88 -5.48 11.23 8.67
C GLU A 88 -6.73 10.46 9.13
N THR A 89 -7.48 9.88 8.19
CA THR A 89 -8.76 9.22 8.44
C THR A 89 -8.66 7.70 8.43
N LEU A 90 -7.55 7.18 7.91
CA LEU A 90 -7.35 5.76 7.71
C LEU A 90 -7.16 5.04 9.06
N ARG A 91 -8.04 4.08 9.31
CA ARG A 91 -7.99 3.21 10.49
C ARG A 91 -7.97 1.77 10.01
N PHE A 92 -6.80 1.14 10.05
CA PHE A 92 -6.68 -0.28 9.78
C PHE A 92 -6.49 -1.03 11.08
N ASN A 93 -7.27 -2.10 11.25
CA ASN A 93 -6.95 -3.10 12.25
C ASN A 93 -5.91 -4.06 11.63
N PRO A 94 -4.66 -4.12 12.14
CA PRO A 94 -3.64 -5.01 11.58
C PRO A 94 -4.00 -6.50 11.71
N PHE A 95 -4.98 -6.82 12.54
CA PHE A 95 -5.49 -8.17 12.76
C PHE A 95 -6.66 -8.54 11.82
N ALA A 96 -7.33 -7.58 11.17
CA ALA A 96 -8.63 -7.81 10.53
C ALA A 96 -8.69 -9.00 9.55
N ASN A 97 -7.62 -9.23 8.78
CA ASN A 97 -7.59 -10.21 7.69
C ASN A 97 -6.60 -11.36 7.91
N ILE A 98 -6.08 -11.55 9.14
CA ILE A 98 -5.17 -12.66 9.41
C ILE A 98 -5.97 -13.97 9.39
N THR A 99 -5.49 -14.95 8.64
CA THR A 99 -6.01 -16.32 8.59
C THR A 99 -5.10 -17.30 9.32
N ASP A 100 -3.79 -17.06 9.24
CA ASP A 100 -2.74 -17.81 9.91
C ASP A 100 -1.81 -16.83 10.63
N ILE A 101 -1.79 -16.93 11.96
CA ILE A 101 -0.99 -16.03 12.80
C ILE A 101 0.49 -16.38 12.74
N ASP A 102 0.86 -17.63 12.52
CA ASP A 102 2.27 -18.03 12.48
C ASP A 102 2.96 -17.44 11.24
N GLN A 103 2.20 -17.25 10.15
CA GLN A 103 2.68 -16.58 8.94
C GLN A 103 2.60 -15.05 8.98
N SER A 104 1.80 -14.48 9.90
CA SER A 104 1.45 -13.04 9.88
C SER A 104 1.98 -12.26 11.08
N ALA A 105 2.26 -12.91 12.21
CA ALA A 105 2.63 -12.25 13.45
C ALA A 105 3.87 -11.37 13.31
N GLU A 106 4.91 -11.86 12.62
CA GLU A 106 6.13 -11.10 12.38
C GLU A 106 5.86 -9.83 11.57
N ARG A 107 5.01 -9.90 10.54
CA ARG A 107 4.65 -8.72 9.72
C ARG A 107 3.87 -7.68 10.54
N VAL A 108 2.94 -8.14 11.37
CA VAL A 108 2.19 -7.24 12.28
C VAL A 108 3.15 -6.61 13.29
N ARG A 109 4.07 -7.40 13.83
CA ARG A 109 5.11 -6.94 14.75
C ARG A 109 6.03 -5.91 14.10
N ASP A 110 6.50 -6.14 12.87
CA ASP A 110 7.33 -5.19 12.12
C ASP A 110 6.58 -3.88 11.86
N GLN A 111 5.30 -3.96 11.49
CA GLN A 111 4.46 -2.78 11.31
C GLN A 111 4.32 -1.97 12.61
N LEU A 112 4.10 -2.66 13.73
CA LEU A 112 4.02 -2.01 15.06
C LEU A 112 5.36 -1.45 15.52
N SER A 113 6.49 -2.09 15.17
CA SER A 113 7.84 -1.61 15.47
C SER A 113 8.11 -0.25 14.81
N VAL A 114 7.78 -0.12 13.52
CA VAL A 114 7.88 1.16 12.78
C VAL A 114 6.99 2.25 13.41
N MET A 115 5.80 1.88 13.90
CA MET A 115 4.90 2.82 14.57
C MET A 115 5.43 3.25 15.95
N ALA A 116 6.02 2.33 16.71
CA ALA A 116 6.54 2.57 18.05
C ALA A 116 7.88 3.33 18.03
N SER A 117 8.70 3.12 17.00
CA SER A 117 10.00 3.76 16.83
C SER A 117 10.21 4.21 15.37
N PRO A 118 9.63 5.34 14.94
CA PRO A 118 9.72 5.79 13.53
C PRO A 118 11.13 6.16 13.06
N ASN A 119 12.00 6.55 13.99
CA ASN A 119 13.35 7.07 13.71
C ASN A 119 14.47 6.16 14.25
N GLY A 120 14.15 4.96 14.73
CA GLY A 120 15.11 4.06 15.34
C GLY A 120 14.64 2.62 15.31
N ASN A 121 15.51 1.68 15.68
CA ASN A 121 15.14 0.27 15.75
C ASN A 121 14.86 -0.11 17.21
N LEU A 122 13.87 -0.97 17.41
CA LEU A 122 13.69 -1.65 18.70
C LEU A 122 14.83 -2.67 18.89
N ASP A 123 15.23 -2.91 20.14
CA ASP A 123 16.22 -3.95 20.44
C ASP A 123 15.60 -5.36 20.27
N GLU A 124 16.44 -6.40 20.21
CA GLU A 124 15.96 -7.79 20.03
C GLU A 124 14.99 -8.24 21.13
N VAL A 125 15.12 -7.70 22.35
CA VAL A 125 14.26 -8.04 23.48
C VAL A 125 12.88 -7.41 23.31
N HIS A 126 12.83 -6.13 22.93
CA HIS A 126 11.59 -5.42 22.60
C HIS A 126 10.86 -6.06 21.43
N GLU A 127 11.59 -6.40 20.37
CA GLU A 127 11.05 -7.08 19.19
C GLU A 127 10.44 -8.44 19.55
N GLY A 128 11.15 -9.22 20.39
CA GLY A 128 10.66 -10.50 20.90
C GLY A 128 9.40 -10.36 21.78
N LEU A 129 9.37 -9.37 22.68
CA LEU A 129 8.22 -9.10 23.54
C LEU A 129 7.01 -8.61 22.73
N LEU A 130 7.24 -7.74 21.73
CA LEU A 130 6.21 -7.26 20.83
C LEU A 130 5.61 -8.41 20.01
N LEU A 131 6.43 -9.36 19.55
CA LEU A 131 5.94 -10.55 18.85
C LEU A 131 5.04 -11.41 19.76
N GLN A 132 5.43 -11.60 21.02
CA GLN A 132 4.61 -12.31 22.01
C GLN A 132 3.28 -11.60 22.25
N ALA A 133 3.30 -10.27 22.40
CA ALA A 133 2.11 -9.46 22.59
C ALA A 133 1.14 -9.56 21.40
N VAL A 134 1.65 -9.52 20.16
CA VAL A 134 0.87 -9.70 18.93
C VAL A 134 0.20 -11.08 18.90
N ARG A 135 0.96 -12.15 19.18
CA ARG A 135 0.42 -13.52 19.21
C ARG A 135 -0.63 -13.69 20.30
N ALA A 136 -0.37 -13.20 21.51
CA ALA A 136 -1.31 -13.26 22.63
C ALA A 136 -2.61 -12.53 22.32
N SER A 137 -2.52 -11.33 21.76
CA SER A 137 -3.68 -10.52 21.34
C SER A 137 -4.53 -11.26 20.30
N TRP A 138 -3.89 -11.86 19.30
CA TRP A 138 -4.57 -12.67 18.30
C TRP A 138 -5.21 -13.93 18.89
N LEU A 139 -4.50 -14.66 19.76
CA LEU A 139 -5.04 -15.87 20.37
C LEU A 139 -6.29 -15.56 21.21
N ALA A 140 -6.32 -14.41 21.89
CA ALA A 140 -7.44 -13.98 22.71
C ALA A 140 -8.66 -13.51 21.89
N LYS A 141 -8.45 -12.71 20.83
CA LYS A 141 -9.54 -12.01 20.14
C LYS A 141 -9.64 -12.24 18.63
N LYS A 142 -8.71 -13.01 18.04
CA LYS A 142 -8.62 -13.28 16.60
C LYS A 142 -8.73 -11.98 15.79
N ASN A 143 -9.51 -11.96 14.71
CA ASN A 143 -9.74 -10.80 13.84
C ASN A 143 -10.31 -9.56 14.54
N ARG A 144 -10.73 -9.69 15.81
CA ARG A 144 -11.21 -8.57 16.65
C ARG A 144 -10.14 -7.99 17.57
N ALA A 145 -8.95 -8.58 17.62
CA ALA A 145 -7.81 -8.01 18.33
C ALA A 145 -7.49 -6.61 17.79
N ARG A 146 -6.99 -5.73 18.64
CA ARG A 146 -6.62 -4.35 18.34
C ARG A 146 -5.21 -4.06 18.83
N ILE A 147 -4.65 -2.94 18.37
CA ILE A 147 -3.36 -2.44 18.87
C ILE A 147 -3.44 -2.18 20.38
N ASP A 148 -4.60 -1.74 20.90
CA ASP A 148 -4.83 -1.58 22.34
C ASP A 148 -4.57 -2.86 23.13
N ASP A 149 -4.94 -4.04 22.58
CA ASP A 149 -4.71 -5.33 23.24
C ASP A 149 -3.22 -5.66 23.36
N VAL A 150 -2.44 -5.29 22.33
CA VAL A 150 -0.98 -5.42 22.34
C VAL A 150 -0.40 -4.49 23.40
N VAL A 151 -0.86 -3.24 23.46
CA VAL A 151 -0.41 -2.26 24.45
C VAL A 151 -0.74 -2.72 25.87
N ASP A 152 -1.93 -3.24 26.11
CA ASP A 152 -2.34 -3.76 27.42
C ASP A 152 -1.49 -4.96 27.84
N PHE A 153 -1.19 -5.88 26.90
CA PHE A 153 -0.26 -6.97 27.15
C PHE A 153 1.13 -6.45 27.55
N LEU A 154 1.68 -5.49 26.80
CA LEU A 154 3.01 -4.94 27.07
C LEU A 154 3.08 -4.21 28.42
N LYS A 155 2.03 -3.47 28.81
CA LYS A 155 1.94 -2.83 30.13
C LYS A 155 1.95 -3.87 31.26
N ASN A 156 1.20 -4.96 31.10
CA ASN A 156 1.19 -6.04 32.09
C ASN A 156 2.53 -6.79 32.13
N ALA A 157 3.20 -6.95 30.99
CA ALA A 157 4.51 -7.60 30.92
C ALA A 157 5.61 -6.76 31.56
N ARG A 158 5.57 -5.43 31.44
CA ARG A 158 6.50 -4.52 32.14
C ARG A 158 6.48 -4.74 33.65
N ASP A 159 5.29 -4.93 34.21
CA ASP A 159 5.11 -5.05 35.66
C ASP A 159 5.35 -6.50 36.16
N ASN A 160 5.81 -7.42 35.30
CA ASN A 160 6.08 -8.82 35.63
C ASN A 160 7.52 -9.03 36.12
N ASP A 161 7.68 -9.81 37.20
CA ASP A 161 8.96 -10.16 37.82
C ASP A 161 10.01 -10.71 36.83
N GLN A 162 9.56 -11.36 35.75
CA GLN A 162 10.43 -11.92 34.71
C GLN A 162 11.28 -10.86 33.98
N TYR A 163 10.84 -9.60 33.93
CA TYR A 163 11.51 -8.53 33.18
C TYR A 163 12.11 -7.44 34.09
N VAL A 164 12.10 -7.62 35.41
CA VAL A 164 12.60 -6.64 36.40
C VAL A 164 14.08 -6.30 36.22
N GLU A 165 14.87 -7.24 35.70
CA GLU A 165 16.31 -7.07 35.44
C GLU A 165 16.64 -6.60 34.00
N SER A 166 15.65 -6.49 33.10
CA SER A 166 15.89 -5.94 31.76
C SER A 166 15.88 -4.41 31.81
N PRO A 167 17.03 -3.73 31.69
CA PRO A 167 17.11 -2.27 31.87
C PRO A 167 16.33 -1.50 30.80
N THR A 168 16.05 -2.11 29.65
CA THR A 168 15.33 -1.49 28.53
C THR A 168 13.81 -1.67 28.59
N ILE A 169 13.28 -2.47 29.53
CA ILE A 169 11.83 -2.76 29.65
C ILE A 169 11.15 -1.93 30.75
N ARG A 170 11.89 -1.15 31.55
CA ARG A 170 11.33 -0.33 32.64
C ARG A 170 10.61 0.93 32.18
#